data_AF-A0A8H6DQC0-F1
#
_entry.id   AF-A0A8H6DQC0-F1
#
_cell.length_a   1.000
_cell.length_b   1.000
_cell.length_c   1.000
_cell.angle_alpha   90.00
_cell.angle_beta   90.00
_cell.angle_gamma   90.00
#
_symmetry.space_group_name_H-M   'P 1'
#
loop_
_entity.id
_entity.type
_entity.pdbx_description
1 polymer ?
#
loop_
_entity_poly.entity_id
_entity_poly.type
_entity_poly.pdbx_seq_one_letter_code
_entity_poly.pdbx_strand_id
1 'polypeptide(L)'
;MALPNKYQNGSIDSSTKGVYRASPIKLMIYGNGTSNQLVDVISELGATKAFIITGRSLYEKTPVIKNIEKTLGSAHGGTFSKIGQHAPIQDIKEATSLMAKSGCDVLVSIGGGSPIDSAKAIAYNIHQETGKWIPSIAVPTTLSVAETTQNAGFTTEEKHKIAVSHPELVPKAVVYDGNIALYTPLNLWTSTGIRSLDHAVELMYHPLAAEIPTKRMALEAIKDLFTYLPQSKANPNDPEVRTKLFIACYSSLFPFLYTGGVGLSHSIGHAIGATYNIPHGITSCLSLAPTVHFKASNLEEAKQIARIIPYIGKQSAGSDEKDSHVVADAIAGLVEELGHKTTLTAYNVPTGEAEEEAIALRALHSKEHKDFASLKKIVCDLY
;
A
#
# COMPACT_ATOMS: atom_id res chain seq x y z
N MET A 1 14.68 -2.38 13.58
CA MET A 1 14.57 -1.55 14.79
C MET A 1 14.06 -0.17 14.34
N ALA A 2 12.97 0.37 14.88
CA ALA A 2 12.48 1.71 14.50
C ALA A 2 13.57 2.78 14.69
N LEU A 3 13.49 3.91 13.97
CA LEU A 3 14.44 5.02 14.15
C LEU A 3 14.40 5.47 15.62
N PRO A 4 15.53 5.45 16.36
CA PRO A 4 15.57 5.91 17.74
C PRO A 4 15.03 7.34 17.87
N ASN A 5 14.30 7.64 18.94
CA ASN A 5 13.67 8.96 19.16
C ASN A 5 14.63 10.14 18.99
N LYS A 6 15.93 9.98 19.29
CA LYS A 6 16.96 11.02 19.10
C LYS A 6 17.19 11.45 17.64
N TYR A 7 16.72 10.65 16.68
CA TYR A 7 16.80 10.93 15.25
C TYR A 7 15.44 11.35 14.67
N GLN A 8 14.38 11.35 15.47
CA GLN A 8 13.02 11.73 15.07
C GLN A 8 12.80 13.24 15.24
N ASN A 9 13.61 14.06 14.57
CA ASN A 9 13.36 15.50 14.42
C ASN A 9 12.62 15.72 13.09
N GLY A 10 11.34 15.30 13.05
CA GLY A 10 10.51 15.43 11.86
C GLY A 10 10.33 16.89 11.44
N SER A 11 10.34 17.14 10.14
CA SER A 11 10.10 18.44 9.53
C SER A 11 9.38 18.24 8.21
N ILE A 12 8.35 19.05 7.94
CA ILE A 12 7.66 19.04 6.65
C ILE A 12 8.65 19.44 5.55
N ASP A 13 9.47 20.47 5.75
CA ASP A 13 10.61 20.73 4.88
C ASP A 13 11.85 19.96 5.38
N SER A 14 12.15 18.85 4.69
CA SER A 14 13.28 17.97 4.98
C SER A 14 14.45 18.16 3.99
N SER A 15 14.45 19.25 3.22
CA SER A 15 15.44 19.54 2.16
C SER A 15 16.90 19.53 2.65
N THR A 16 17.13 19.96 3.89
CA THR A 16 18.47 20.08 4.47
C THR A 16 18.64 19.30 5.78
N LYS A 17 17.61 18.56 6.23
CA LYS A 17 17.60 17.79 7.49
C LYS A 17 16.71 16.56 7.35
N GLY A 18 17.20 15.39 7.74
CA GLY A 18 16.43 14.16 7.74
C GLY A 18 17.26 12.95 8.13
N VAL A 19 16.59 11.83 8.39
CA VAL A 19 17.24 10.55 8.69
C VAL A 19 16.55 9.45 7.90
N TYR A 20 17.35 8.66 7.20
CA TYR A 20 16.90 7.45 6.53
C TYR A 20 17.58 6.24 7.15
N ARG A 21 16.79 5.18 7.37
CA ARG A 21 17.29 3.86 7.72
C ARG A 21 16.74 2.87 6.71
N ALA A 22 17.66 2.12 6.12
CA ALA A 22 17.32 1.09 5.16
C ALA A 22 16.36 0.03 5.75
N SER A 23 15.39 -0.34 4.93
CA SER A 23 14.52 -1.48 5.16
C SER A 23 15.29 -2.80 5.04
N PRO A 24 14.89 -3.88 5.73
CA PRO A 24 15.58 -5.17 5.66
C PRO A 24 15.21 -6.03 4.43
N ILE A 25 14.62 -5.45 3.38
CA ILE A 25 14.49 -6.11 2.07
C ILE A 25 15.90 -6.35 1.52
N LYS A 26 16.22 -7.60 1.21
CA LYS A 26 17.53 -8.03 0.72
C LYS A 26 17.60 -8.14 -0.80
N LEU A 27 16.49 -8.54 -1.42
CA LEU A 27 16.42 -8.79 -2.86
C LEU A 27 15.12 -8.22 -3.45
N MET A 28 15.22 -7.55 -4.59
CA MET A 28 14.08 -7.21 -5.42
C MET A 28 14.41 -7.63 -6.85
N ILE A 29 13.62 -8.54 -7.41
CA ILE A 29 13.67 -8.89 -8.83
C ILE A 29 12.38 -8.41 -9.49
N TYR A 30 12.50 -7.94 -10.73
CA TYR A 30 11.37 -7.39 -11.47
C TYR A 30 11.52 -7.70 -12.96
N GLY A 31 10.39 -7.85 -13.64
CA GLY A 31 10.34 -8.19 -15.06
C GLY A 31 9.39 -9.34 -15.34
N ASN A 32 9.12 -9.54 -16.63
CA ASN A 32 8.16 -10.54 -17.09
C ASN A 32 8.70 -11.96 -16.86
N GLY A 33 7.93 -12.80 -16.16
CA GLY A 33 8.31 -14.19 -15.88
C GLY A 33 9.32 -14.36 -14.74
N THR A 34 9.62 -13.31 -13.97
CA THR A 34 10.51 -13.39 -12.81
C THR A 34 9.96 -14.27 -11.69
N SER A 35 8.65 -14.52 -11.64
CA SER A 35 8.06 -15.51 -10.73
C SER A 35 8.58 -16.94 -10.96
N ASN A 36 9.13 -17.23 -12.15
CA ASN A 36 9.76 -18.52 -12.42
C ASN A 36 11.08 -18.72 -11.67
N GLN A 37 11.68 -17.65 -11.13
CA GLN A 37 12.94 -17.66 -10.40
C GLN A 37 12.74 -17.83 -8.88
N LEU A 38 11.51 -18.16 -8.43
CA LEU A 38 11.21 -18.24 -7.01
C LEU A 38 12.06 -19.26 -6.25
N VAL A 39 12.48 -20.36 -6.89
CA VAL A 39 13.40 -21.35 -6.29
C VAL A 39 14.76 -20.71 -5.98
N ASP A 40 15.29 -19.91 -6.91
CA ASP A 40 16.56 -19.20 -6.73
C ASP A 40 16.43 -18.13 -5.64
N VAL A 41 15.32 -17.39 -5.61
CA VAL A 41 15.02 -16.40 -4.55
C VAL A 41 14.94 -17.06 -3.17
N ILE A 42 14.31 -18.23 -3.07
CA ILE A 42 14.23 -19.02 -1.82
C ILE A 42 15.65 -19.43 -1.38
N SER A 43 16.46 -19.94 -2.32
CA SER A 43 17.83 -20.36 -2.04
C SER A 43 18.73 -19.19 -1.62
N GLU A 44 18.60 -18.01 -2.24
CA GLU A 44 19.35 -16.79 -1.88
C GLU A 44 19.06 -16.33 -0.45
N LEU A 45 17.85 -16.59 0.05
CA LEU A 45 17.49 -16.34 1.45
C LEU A 45 17.98 -17.42 2.43
N GLY A 46 18.63 -18.47 1.93
CA GLY A 46 19.08 -19.63 2.71
C GLY A 46 17.94 -20.56 3.16
N ALA A 47 16.78 -20.47 2.51
CA ALA A 47 15.61 -21.30 2.78
C ALA A 47 15.50 -22.44 1.76
N THR A 48 14.69 -23.45 2.05
CA THR A 48 14.61 -24.68 1.23
C THR A 48 13.18 -25.09 0.88
N LYS A 49 12.19 -24.75 1.71
CA LYS A 49 10.83 -25.24 1.56
C LYS A 49 9.81 -24.14 1.84
N ALA A 50 9.07 -23.76 0.81
CA ALA A 50 8.12 -22.67 0.81
C ALA A 50 6.69 -23.11 1.15
N PHE A 51 6.04 -22.28 1.96
CA PHE A 51 4.60 -22.32 2.20
C PHE A 51 3.92 -21.12 1.56
N ILE A 52 3.07 -21.38 0.57
CA ILE A 52 2.40 -20.33 -0.20
C ILE A 52 1.19 -19.79 0.56
N ILE A 53 1.05 -18.47 0.63
CA ILE A 53 -0.12 -17.77 1.15
C ILE A 53 -0.78 -16.98 0.01
N THR A 54 -2.05 -17.27 -0.29
CA THR A 54 -2.78 -16.65 -1.40
C THR A 54 -4.29 -16.55 -1.11
N GLY A 55 -4.99 -15.76 -1.92
CA GLY A 55 -6.45 -15.65 -1.87
C GLY A 55 -7.15 -16.64 -2.80
N ARG A 56 -8.41 -16.95 -2.51
CA ARG A 56 -9.19 -17.97 -3.21
C ARG A 56 -9.35 -17.71 -4.71
N SER A 57 -9.61 -16.46 -5.08
CA SER A 57 -9.82 -16.08 -6.48
C SER A 57 -8.59 -16.33 -7.35
N LEU A 58 -7.40 -16.00 -6.86
CA LEU A 58 -6.15 -16.19 -7.59
C LEU A 58 -5.84 -17.68 -7.75
N TYR A 59 -6.10 -18.49 -6.73
CA TYR A 59 -5.90 -19.94 -6.76
C TYR A 59 -6.89 -20.68 -7.68
N GLU A 60 -8.19 -20.36 -7.58
CA GLU A 60 -9.25 -21.11 -8.26
C GLU A 60 -9.52 -20.62 -9.69
N LYS A 61 -9.38 -19.32 -9.96
CA LYS A 61 -9.80 -18.71 -11.24
C LYS A 61 -8.65 -18.46 -12.21
N THR A 62 -7.41 -18.72 -11.82
CA THR A 62 -6.23 -18.45 -12.64
C THR A 62 -5.23 -19.62 -12.56
N PRO A 63 -4.31 -19.76 -13.53
CA PRO A 63 -3.27 -20.77 -13.46
C PRO A 63 -2.07 -20.37 -12.59
N VAL A 64 -2.02 -19.12 -12.08
CA VAL A 64 -0.83 -18.52 -11.45
C VAL A 64 -0.27 -19.38 -10.33
N ILE A 65 -1.09 -19.72 -9.34
CA ILE A 65 -0.61 -20.46 -8.16
C ILE A 65 -0.19 -21.87 -8.54
N LYS A 66 -0.98 -22.58 -9.35
CA LYS A 66 -0.66 -23.94 -9.80
C LYS A 66 0.64 -23.99 -10.61
N ASN A 67 0.89 -22.99 -11.43
CA ASN A 67 2.15 -22.87 -12.18
C ASN A 67 3.34 -22.63 -11.24
N ILE A 68 3.16 -21.81 -10.20
CA ILE A 68 4.19 -21.54 -9.20
C ILE A 68 4.46 -22.79 -8.35
N GLU A 69 3.42 -23.51 -7.90
CA GLU A 69 3.55 -24.80 -7.21
C GLU A 69 4.37 -25.80 -8.04
N LYS A 70 4.05 -25.92 -9.33
CA LYS A 70 4.82 -26.75 -10.27
C LYS A 70 6.27 -26.29 -10.41
N THR A 71 6.50 -24.98 -10.49
CA THR A 71 7.84 -24.40 -10.64
C THR A 71 8.70 -24.62 -9.40
N LEU A 72 8.10 -24.52 -8.22
CA LEU A 72 8.76 -24.80 -6.95
C LEU A 72 9.14 -26.27 -6.79
N GLY A 73 8.36 -27.20 -7.37
CA GLY A 73 8.67 -28.63 -7.35
C GLY A 73 8.87 -29.14 -5.92
N SER A 74 10.05 -29.69 -5.62
CA SER A 74 10.38 -30.19 -4.27
C SER A 74 10.48 -29.09 -3.20
N ALA A 75 10.67 -27.83 -3.61
CA ALA A 75 10.68 -26.68 -2.69
C ALA A 75 9.25 -26.29 -2.26
N HIS A 76 8.19 -26.82 -2.88
CA HIS A 76 6.81 -26.60 -2.43
C HIS A 76 6.48 -27.50 -1.24
N GLY A 77 6.19 -26.90 -0.08
CA GLY A 77 5.79 -27.65 1.12
C GLY A 77 4.34 -27.46 1.55
N GLY A 78 3.62 -26.50 0.97
CA GLY A 78 2.19 -26.34 1.21
C GLY A 78 1.64 -25.04 0.62
N THR A 79 0.31 -24.98 0.50
CA THR A 79 -0.42 -23.78 0.05
C THR A 79 -1.62 -23.56 0.95
N PHE A 80 -1.79 -22.33 1.43
CA PHE A 80 -3.02 -21.84 2.02
C PHE A 80 -3.64 -20.79 1.11
N SER A 81 -4.78 -21.12 0.50
CA SER A 81 -5.45 -20.31 -0.52
C SER A 81 -6.78 -19.69 -0.07
N LYS A 82 -7.06 -19.68 1.24
CA LYS A 82 -8.36 -19.22 1.76
C LYS A 82 -8.35 -17.79 2.31
N ILE A 83 -7.25 -17.04 2.19
CA ILE A 83 -7.16 -15.67 2.74
C ILE A 83 -8.28 -14.79 2.16
N GLY A 84 -9.18 -14.35 3.04
CA GLY A 84 -10.26 -13.43 2.72
C GLY A 84 -9.80 -11.98 2.53
N GLN A 85 -10.70 -11.14 2.03
CA GLN A 85 -10.49 -9.70 1.99
C GLN A 85 -10.27 -9.17 3.42
N HIS A 86 -9.34 -8.22 3.55
CA HIS A 86 -8.94 -7.64 4.84
C HIS A 86 -8.28 -8.61 5.83
N ALA A 87 -7.79 -9.78 5.35
CA ALA A 87 -7.01 -10.72 6.15
C ALA A 87 -7.68 -11.10 7.49
N PRO A 88 -8.81 -11.84 7.48
CA PRO A 88 -9.48 -12.26 8.71
C PRO A 88 -8.56 -13.03 9.67
N ILE A 89 -8.65 -12.76 10.97
CA ILE A 89 -7.80 -13.42 11.98
C ILE A 89 -7.95 -14.94 12.02
N GLN A 90 -9.13 -15.47 11.68
CA GLN A 90 -9.38 -16.92 11.64
C GLN A 90 -8.57 -17.61 10.54
N ASP A 91 -8.51 -17.00 9.34
CA ASP A 91 -7.70 -17.50 8.23
C ASP A 91 -6.21 -17.52 8.60
N ILE A 92 -5.73 -16.47 9.28
CA ILE A 92 -4.35 -16.35 9.75
C ILE A 92 -4.03 -17.47 10.77
N LYS A 93 -4.93 -17.75 11.72
CA LYS A 93 -4.74 -18.82 12.72
C LYS A 93 -4.70 -20.21 12.06
N GLU A 94 -5.60 -20.50 11.12
CA GLU A 94 -5.60 -21.77 10.37
C GLU A 94 -4.28 -21.93 9.59
N ALA A 95 -3.88 -20.90 8.85
CA ALA A 95 -2.64 -20.90 8.08
C ALA A 95 -1.39 -21.03 8.98
N THR A 96 -1.39 -20.41 10.15
CA THR A 96 -0.30 -20.53 11.14
C THR A 96 -0.13 -21.99 11.59
N SER A 97 -1.23 -22.68 11.92
CA SER A 97 -1.19 -24.09 12.33
C SER A 97 -0.69 -25.01 11.22
N LEU A 98 -1.11 -24.77 9.98
CA LEU A 98 -0.68 -25.55 8.82
C LEU A 98 0.80 -25.31 8.48
N MET A 99 1.23 -24.04 8.49
CA MET A 99 2.62 -23.67 8.30
C MET A 99 3.52 -24.38 9.32
N ALA A 100 3.18 -24.33 10.61
CA ALA A 100 3.96 -24.96 11.67
C ALA A 100 4.11 -26.48 11.51
N LYS A 101 3.14 -27.16 10.87
CA LYS A 101 3.16 -28.61 10.61
C LYS A 101 3.81 -29.00 9.28
N SER A 102 4.03 -28.04 8.38
CA SER A 102 4.47 -28.31 7.00
C SER A 102 5.96 -28.63 6.85
N GLY A 103 6.77 -28.25 7.84
CA GLY A 103 8.24 -28.28 7.75
C GLY A 103 8.81 -27.22 6.80
N CYS A 104 8.02 -26.22 6.39
CA CYS A 104 8.48 -25.10 5.59
C CYS A 104 9.29 -24.11 6.44
N ASP A 105 10.26 -23.46 5.81
CA ASP A 105 11.19 -22.51 6.43
C ASP A 105 11.08 -21.09 5.84
N VAL A 106 10.21 -20.89 4.84
CA VAL A 106 9.92 -19.58 4.24
C VAL A 106 8.44 -19.46 3.85
N LEU A 107 7.87 -18.27 4.05
CA LEU A 107 6.54 -17.91 3.58
C LEU A 107 6.62 -17.24 2.21
N VAL A 108 5.80 -17.65 1.25
CA VAL A 108 5.70 -17.00 -0.06
C VAL A 108 4.29 -16.46 -0.23
N SER A 109 4.12 -15.14 -0.10
CA SER A 109 2.82 -14.49 -0.30
C SER A 109 2.63 -14.10 -1.77
N ILE A 110 1.50 -14.49 -2.35
CA ILE A 110 1.18 -14.20 -3.76
C ILE A 110 -0.21 -13.59 -3.82
N GLY A 111 -0.31 -12.35 -4.29
CA GLY A 111 -1.58 -11.63 -4.38
C GLY A 111 -1.47 -10.15 -4.03
N GLY A 112 -2.59 -9.55 -3.64
CA GLY A 112 -2.61 -8.17 -3.16
C GLY A 112 -2.21 -8.03 -1.68
N GLY A 113 -2.51 -6.88 -1.08
CA GLY A 113 -2.15 -6.58 0.30
C GLY A 113 -2.63 -7.61 1.35
N SER A 114 -3.80 -8.25 1.15
CA SER A 114 -4.33 -9.21 2.15
C SER A 114 -3.46 -10.46 2.31
N PRO A 115 -3.13 -11.25 1.27
CA PRO A 115 -2.17 -12.35 1.42
C PRO A 115 -0.79 -11.93 1.95
N ILE A 116 -0.30 -10.75 1.55
CA ILE A 116 0.99 -10.22 2.01
C ILE A 116 0.95 -9.95 3.52
N ASP A 117 -0.05 -9.18 3.99
CA ASP A 117 -0.20 -8.88 5.42
C ASP A 117 -0.52 -10.13 6.25
N SER A 118 -1.26 -11.10 5.68
CA SER A 118 -1.46 -12.39 6.33
C SER A 118 -0.17 -13.17 6.52
N ALA A 119 0.71 -13.22 5.52
CA ALA A 119 2.01 -13.89 5.67
C ALA A 119 2.86 -13.23 6.78
N LYS A 120 2.85 -11.90 6.87
CA LYS A 120 3.49 -11.18 7.97
C LYS A 120 2.88 -11.55 9.33
N ALA A 121 1.55 -11.56 9.43
CA ALA A 121 0.86 -11.91 10.67
C ALA A 121 1.13 -13.38 11.08
N ILE A 122 1.23 -14.30 10.12
CA ILE A 122 1.63 -15.70 10.37
C ILE A 122 3.06 -15.76 10.92
N ALA A 123 4.02 -15.04 10.31
CA ALA A 123 5.39 -14.96 10.81
C ALA A 123 5.45 -14.38 12.23
N TYR A 124 4.64 -13.36 12.52
CA TYR A 124 4.48 -12.79 13.86
C TYR A 124 3.98 -13.83 14.86
N ASN A 125 2.90 -14.56 14.54
CA ASN A 125 2.35 -15.57 15.45
C ASN A 125 3.34 -16.70 15.73
N ILE A 126 4.04 -17.20 14.71
CA ILE A 126 5.10 -18.21 14.89
C ILE A 126 6.21 -17.68 15.80
N HIS A 127 6.60 -16.40 15.65
CA HIS A 127 7.58 -15.78 16.54
C HIS A 127 7.08 -15.71 17.98
N GLN A 128 5.83 -15.32 18.21
CA GLN A 128 5.25 -15.26 19.55
C GLN A 128 5.19 -16.65 20.21
N GLU A 129 4.96 -17.72 19.44
CA GLU A 129 4.88 -19.08 19.95
C GLU A 129 6.26 -19.74 20.16
N THR A 130 7.25 -19.42 19.32
CA THR A 130 8.52 -20.17 19.25
C THR A 130 9.78 -19.34 19.54
N GLY A 131 9.66 -18.01 19.58
CA GLY A 131 10.78 -17.08 19.64
C GLY A 131 11.55 -16.92 18.33
N LYS A 132 11.17 -17.61 17.24
CA LYS A 132 11.89 -17.61 15.95
C LYS A 132 11.12 -16.87 14.87
N TRP A 133 11.83 -16.10 14.05
CA TRP A 133 11.27 -15.45 12.87
C TRP A 133 11.36 -16.35 11.66
N ILE A 134 10.26 -16.42 10.89
CA ILE A 134 10.22 -17.04 9.56
C ILE A 134 10.31 -15.94 8.52
N PRO A 135 11.29 -15.97 7.59
CA PRO A 135 11.37 -14.98 6.53
C PRO A 135 10.19 -15.12 5.55
N SER A 136 9.83 -14.01 4.91
CA SER A 136 8.79 -13.99 3.87
C SER A 136 9.31 -13.42 2.56
N ILE A 137 8.76 -13.93 1.46
CA ILE A 137 8.90 -13.42 0.09
C ILE A 137 7.53 -12.89 -0.33
N ALA A 138 7.49 -11.70 -0.92
CA ALA A 138 6.28 -11.12 -1.49
C ALA A 138 6.31 -11.18 -3.02
N VAL A 139 5.20 -11.65 -3.60
CA VAL A 139 4.95 -11.70 -5.04
C VAL A 139 3.66 -10.91 -5.30
N PRO A 140 3.71 -9.57 -5.35
CA PRO A 140 2.52 -8.74 -5.42
C PRO A 140 1.80 -8.89 -6.76
N THR A 141 0.47 -8.85 -6.73
CA THR A 141 -0.37 -8.78 -7.94
C THR A 141 -1.17 -7.46 -8.02
N THR A 142 -1.11 -6.62 -6.98
CA THR A 142 -1.76 -5.31 -6.93
C THR A 142 -0.76 -4.23 -6.55
N LEU A 143 -1.06 -2.97 -6.86
CA LEU A 143 -0.19 -1.82 -6.59
C LEU A 143 -0.40 -1.28 -5.16
N SER A 144 -0.50 -2.15 -4.16
CA SER A 144 -0.87 -1.76 -2.78
C SER A 144 0.31 -1.51 -1.85
N VAL A 145 1.53 -1.84 -2.29
CA VAL A 145 2.81 -1.65 -1.59
C VAL A 145 2.87 -2.22 -0.17
N ALA A 146 2.07 -3.24 0.13
CA ALA A 146 2.12 -3.91 1.43
C ALA A 146 3.52 -4.50 1.67
N GLU A 147 4.15 -4.99 0.62
CA GLU A 147 5.48 -5.57 0.58
C GLU A 147 6.62 -4.63 1.01
N THR A 148 6.41 -3.31 1.04
CA THR A 148 7.43 -2.34 1.45
C THR A 148 7.38 -1.99 2.95
N THR A 149 6.39 -2.53 3.67
CA THR A 149 6.05 -2.09 5.03
C THR A 149 6.32 -3.16 6.10
N GLN A 150 6.60 -2.71 7.32
CA GLN A 150 6.77 -3.55 8.51
C GLN A 150 5.46 -3.85 9.26
N ASN A 151 4.35 -3.33 8.75
CA ASN A 151 3.03 -3.46 9.37
C ASN A 151 2.30 -4.65 8.75
N ALA A 152 1.51 -5.35 9.57
CA ALA A 152 0.56 -6.36 9.13
C ALA A 152 -0.82 -6.02 9.69
N GLY A 153 -1.73 -5.58 8.84
CA GLY A 153 -3.11 -5.27 9.22
C GLY A 153 -4.03 -6.48 9.01
N PHE A 154 -4.88 -6.77 9.98
CA PHE A 154 -5.87 -7.84 9.91
C PHE A 154 -7.15 -7.48 10.67
N THR A 155 -8.24 -8.15 10.33
CA THR A 155 -9.56 -7.90 10.93
C THR A 155 -9.89 -8.95 11.98
N THR A 156 -10.33 -8.51 13.17
CA THR A 156 -10.78 -9.39 14.25
C THR A 156 -12.19 -9.95 14.00
N GLU A 157 -12.64 -10.86 14.86
CA GLU A 157 -14.00 -11.42 14.79
C GLU A 157 -15.06 -10.32 15.00
N GLU A 158 -14.76 -9.31 15.81
CA GLU A 158 -15.60 -8.13 16.07
C GLU A 158 -15.51 -7.06 14.96
N LYS A 159 -14.86 -7.38 13.84
CA LYS A 159 -14.64 -6.47 12.69
C LYS A 159 -13.80 -5.24 13.00
N HIS A 160 -13.00 -5.28 14.06
CA HIS A 160 -11.99 -4.24 14.31
C HIS A 160 -10.74 -4.52 13.50
N LYS A 161 -10.12 -3.47 12.99
CA LYS A 161 -8.83 -3.57 12.30
C LYS A 161 -7.70 -3.43 13.33
N ILE A 162 -6.91 -4.49 13.48
CA ILE A 162 -5.70 -4.49 14.32
C ILE A 162 -4.49 -4.49 13.39
N ALA A 163 -3.39 -3.88 13.84
CA ALA A 163 -2.11 -3.95 13.17
C ALA A 163 -1.02 -4.38 14.15
N VAL A 164 -0.15 -5.28 13.71
CA VAL A 164 1.14 -5.54 14.37
C VAL A 164 2.25 -4.91 13.54
N SER A 165 3.31 -4.46 14.19
CA SER A 165 4.43 -3.79 13.53
C SER A 165 5.74 -4.31 14.10
N HIS A 166 6.56 -4.91 13.24
CA HIS A 166 7.90 -5.30 13.63
C HIS A 166 8.83 -5.32 12.39
N PRO A 167 10.08 -4.86 12.49
CA PRO A 167 11.02 -4.82 11.37
C PRO A 167 11.23 -6.18 10.68
N GLU A 168 11.14 -7.28 11.42
CA GLU A 168 11.26 -8.62 10.84
C GLU A 168 10.06 -9.04 9.99
N LEU A 169 8.93 -8.32 10.07
CA LEU A 169 7.76 -8.56 9.22
C LEU A 169 7.92 -8.05 7.80
N VAL A 170 8.89 -7.18 7.54
CA VAL A 170 9.14 -6.75 6.16
C VAL A 170 9.62 -7.96 5.35
N PRO A 171 9.01 -8.25 4.18
CA PRO A 171 9.50 -9.28 3.27
C PRO A 171 10.99 -9.14 3.01
N LYS A 172 11.71 -10.28 2.99
CA LYS A 172 13.15 -10.31 2.71
C LYS A 172 13.43 -10.27 1.21
N ALA A 173 12.48 -10.70 0.39
CA ALA A 173 12.53 -10.50 -1.05
C ALA A 173 11.17 -10.07 -1.63
N VAL A 174 11.23 -9.30 -2.72
CA VAL A 174 10.07 -8.88 -3.51
C VAL A 174 10.26 -9.31 -4.96
N VAL A 175 9.23 -9.90 -5.55
CA VAL A 175 9.21 -10.38 -6.94
C VAL A 175 8.09 -9.67 -7.69
N TYR A 176 8.45 -8.75 -8.58
CA TYR A 176 7.51 -8.00 -9.42
C TYR A 176 7.44 -8.56 -10.83
N ASP A 177 6.42 -9.37 -11.09
CA ASP A 177 6.22 -10.02 -12.38
C ASP A 177 5.05 -9.41 -13.17
N GLY A 178 5.34 -8.82 -14.32
CA GLY A 178 4.32 -8.21 -15.18
C GLY A 178 3.28 -9.21 -15.70
N ASN A 179 3.67 -10.48 -15.90
CA ASN A 179 2.80 -11.52 -16.43
C ASN A 179 1.72 -11.94 -15.42
N ILE A 180 2.07 -12.08 -14.13
CA ILE A 180 1.09 -12.45 -13.11
C ILE A 180 0.13 -11.29 -12.80
N ALA A 181 0.58 -10.05 -12.96
CA ALA A 181 -0.25 -8.86 -12.78
C ALA A 181 -1.39 -8.73 -13.79
N LEU A 182 -1.27 -9.37 -14.96
CA LEU A 182 -2.34 -9.41 -15.97
C LEU A 182 -3.62 -10.09 -15.44
N TYR A 183 -3.49 -10.97 -14.44
CA TYR A 183 -4.64 -11.64 -13.83
C TYR A 183 -5.39 -10.78 -12.80
N THR A 184 -4.89 -9.59 -12.48
CA THR A 184 -5.56 -8.65 -11.59
C THR A 184 -6.64 -7.88 -12.35
N PRO A 185 -7.91 -7.90 -11.90
CA PRO A 185 -8.98 -7.14 -12.53
C PRO A 185 -8.60 -5.66 -12.69
N LEU A 186 -8.87 -5.08 -13.87
CA LEU A 186 -8.39 -3.74 -14.20
C LEU A 186 -8.85 -2.66 -13.22
N ASN A 187 -10.09 -2.76 -12.72
CA ASN A 187 -10.62 -1.85 -11.71
C ASN A 187 -9.82 -1.94 -10.39
N LEU A 188 -9.48 -3.15 -9.93
CA LEU A 188 -8.63 -3.34 -8.74
C LEU A 188 -7.20 -2.84 -8.98
N TRP A 189 -6.65 -3.10 -10.16
CA TRP A 189 -5.31 -2.66 -10.52
C TRP A 189 -5.17 -1.13 -10.50
N THR A 190 -6.06 -0.43 -11.21
CA THR A 190 -5.98 1.03 -11.36
C THR A 190 -6.36 1.75 -10.07
N SER A 191 -7.33 1.26 -9.29
CA SER A 191 -7.66 1.85 -7.98
C SER A 191 -6.54 1.65 -6.95
N THR A 192 -5.88 0.49 -6.94
CA THR A 192 -4.66 0.32 -6.10
C THR A 192 -3.49 1.16 -6.60
N GLY A 193 -3.43 1.46 -7.90
CA GLY A 193 -2.51 2.44 -8.47
C GLY A 193 -2.72 3.86 -7.93
N ILE A 194 -3.97 4.31 -7.80
CA ILE A 194 -4.27 5.59 -7.13
C ILE A 194 -3.87 5.58 -5.66
N ARG A 195 -4.02 4.44 -4.96
CA ARG A 195 -3.48 4.31 -3.60
C ARG A 195 -1.96 4.41 -3.55
N SER A 196 -1.23 3.91 -4.54
CA SER A 196 0.22 4.15 -4.64
C SER A 196 0.53 5.63 -4.82
N LEU A 197 -0.27 6.35 -5.63
CA LEU A 197 -0.14 7.80 -5.81
C LEU A 197 -0.41 8.55 -4.50
N ASP A 198 -1.43 8.13 -3.75
CA ASP A 198 -1.77 8.65 -2.41
C ASP A 198 -0.55 8.59 -1.49
N HIS A 199 0.09 7.42 -1.36
CA HIS A 199 1.32 7.30 -0.56
C HIS A 199 2.40 8.30 -0.99
N ALA A 200 2.70 8.41 -2.28
CA ALA A 200 3.75 9.31 -2.76
C ALA A 200 3.44 10.78 -2.47
N VAL A 201 2.19 11.20 -2.69
CA VAL A 201 1.75 12.56 -2.43
C VAL A 201 1.78 12.88 -0.93
N GLU A 202 1.28 11.99 -0.07
CA GLU A 202 1.31 12.22 1.38
C GLU A 202 2.74 12.29 1.93
N LEU A 203 3.67 11.51 1.37
CA LEU A 203 5.08 11.56 1.75
C LEU A 203 5.75 12.89 1.42
N MET A 204 5.23 13.69 0.48
CA MET A 204 5.78 15.02 0.20
C MET A 204 5.64 15.96 1.39
N TYR A 205 4.53 15.87 2.13
CA TYR A 205 4.28 16.70 3.32
C TYR A 205 4.36 15.92 4.65
N HIS A 206 4.71 14.64 4.63
CA HIS A 206 4.88 13.85 5.85
C HIS A 206 6.13 14.33 6.63
N PRO A 207 6.02 14.67 7.94
CA PRO A 207 7.13 15.25 8.71
C PRO A 207 8.31 14.28 8.92
N LEU A 208 8.07 12.96 8.97
CA LEU A 208 9.12 11.94 9.04
C LEU A 208 9.67 11.48 7.66
N ALA A 209 9.19 12.02 6.53
CA ALA A 209 9.72 11.66 5.22
C ALA A 209 11.01 12.45 4.92
N ALA A 210 12.13 11.73 4.81
CA ALA A 210 13.42 12.31 4.46
C ALA A 210 13.45 12.73 2.98
N GLU A 211 14.22 13.77 2.66
CA GLU A 211 14.42 14.20 1.27
C GLU A 211 15.03 13.07 0.42
N ILE A 212 16.09 12.41 0.94
CA ILE A 212 16.70 11.24 0.33
C ILE A 212 16.49 10.01 1.23
N PRO A 213 16.04 8.88 0.67
CA PRO A 213 15.55 8.69 -0.69
C PRO A 213 14.04 9.00 -0.84
N THR A 214 13.29 9.11 0.26
CA THR A 214 11.83 9.04 0.27
C THR A 214 11.14 10.06 -0.64
N LYS A 215 11.33 11.38 -0.43
CA LYS A 215 10.63 12.39 -1.25
C LYS A 215 11.11 12.43 -2.69
N ARG A 216 12.40 12.20 -2.93
CA ARG A 216 12.97 12.10 -4.29
C ARG A 216 12.34 10.95 -5.07
N MET A 217 12.18 9.79 -4.44
CA MET A 217 11.51 8.64 -5.06
C MET A 217 10.00 8.85 -5.19
N ALA A 218 9.35 9.52 -4.25
CA ALA A 218 7.95 9.88 -4.34
C ALA A 218 7.65 10.77 -5.57
N LEU A 219 8.50 11.75 -5.87
CA LEU A 219 8.36 12.60 -7.06
C LEU A 219 8.46 11.80 -8.37
N GLU A 220 9.44 10.91 -8.51
CA GLU A 220 9.54 10.02 -9.69
C GLU A 220 8.37 9.04 -9.76
N ALA A 221 7.94 8.49 -8.63
CA ALA A 221 6.76 7.63 -8.56
C ALA A 221 5.50 8.36 -9.04
N ILE A 222 5.29 9.61 -8.64
CA ILE A 222 4.15 10.42 -9.09
C ILE A 222 4.17 10.57 -10.62
N LYS A 223 5.31 10.96 -11.19
CA LYS A 223 5.47 11.06 -12.66
C LYS A 223 5.13 9.76 -13.37
N ASP A 224 5.70 8.65 -12.89
CA ASP A 224 5.48 7.34 -13.50
C ASP A 224 4.02 6.87 -13.34
N LEU A 225 3.37 7.14 -12.20
CA LEU A 225 1.97 6.78 -11.97
C LEU A 225 1.01 7.59 -12.86
N PHE A 226 1.24 8.90 -13.03
CA PHE A 226 0.48 9.73 -13.98
C PHE A 226 0.69 9.29 -15.43
N THR A 227 1.84 8.69 -15.75
CA THR A 227 2.17 8.23 -17.10
C THR A 227 1.59 6.84 -17.38
N TYR A 228 1.83 5.87 -16.49
CA TYR A 228 1.61 4.46 -16.77
C TYR A 228 0.23 3.95 -16.32
N LEU A 229 -0.48 4.62 -15.40
CA LEU A 229 -1.84 4.20 -15.05
C LEU A 229 -2.81 4.35 -16.24
N PRO A 230 -2.84 5.49 -16.97
CA PRO A 230 -3.64 5.60 -18.20
C PRO A 230 -3.23 4.58 -19.26
N GLN A 231 -1.91 4.38 -19.47
CA GLN A 231 -1.41 3.38 -20.42
C GLN A 231 -1.84 1.96 -20.06
N SER A 232 -1.80 1.60 -18.78
CA SER A 232 -2.26 0.28 -18.30
C SER A 232 -3.76 0.09 -18.46
N LYS A 233 -4.56 1.16 -18.46
CA LYS A 233 -5.99 1.10 -18.77
C LYS A 233 -6.23 0.96 -20.27
N ALA A 234 -5.47 1.69 -21.09
CA ALA A 234 -5.58 1.65 -22.55
C ALA A 234 -5.15 0.28 -23.13
N ASN A 235 -4.10 -0.33 -22.57
CA ASN A 235 -3.63 -1.66 -22.94
C ASN A 235 -3.50 -2.58 -21.70
N PRO A 236 -4.61 -3.16 -21.21
CA PRO A 236 -4.60 -3.93 -19.96
C PRO A 236 -3.79 -5.23 -20.02
N ASN A 237 -3.46 -5.71 -21.22
CA ASN A 237 -2.71 -6.95 -21.42
C ASN A 237 -1.20 -6.73 -21.64
N ASP A 238 -0.69 -5.53 -21.34
CA ASP A 238 0.73 -5.18 -21.49
C ASP A 238 1.52 -5.49 -20.21
N PRO A 239 2.30 -6.58 -20.15
CA PRO A 239 3.05 -6.93 -18.95
C PRO A 239 4.22 -5.96 -18.68
N GLU A 240 4.77 -5.28 -19.69
CA GLU A 240 5.83 -4.29 -19.48
C GLU A 240 5.30 -3.05 -18.75
N VAL A 241 4.12 -2.57 -19.13
CA VAL A 241 3.45 -1.48 -18.41
C VAL A 241 3.10 -1.91 -16.98
N ARG A 242 2.70 -3.16 -16.76
CA ARG A 242 2.49 -3.69 -15.39
C ARG A 242 3.78 -3.67 -14.58
N THR A 243 4.91 -4.09 -15.14
CA THR A 243 6.22 -4.03 -14.47
C THR A 243 6.65 -2.60 -14.17
N LYS A 244 6.48 -1.65 -15.10
CA LYS A 244 6.77 -0.23 -14.87
C LYS A 244 5.96 0.32 -13.70
N LEU A 245 4.68 -0.03 -13.62
CA LEU A 245 3.83 0.36 -12.49
C LEU A 245 4.24 -0.27 -11.17
N PHE A 246 4.75 -1.50 -11.16
CA PHE A 246 5.32 -2.09 -9.95
C PHE A 246 6.56 -1.34 -9.45
N ILE A 247 7.44 -0.92 -10.37
CA ILE A 247 8.62 -0.12 -10.01
C ILE A 247 8.18 1.25 -9.47
N ALA A 248 7.18 1.86 -10.10
CA ALA A 248 6.59 3.12 -9.63
C ALA A 248 5.96 2.96 -8.24
N CYS A 249 5.20 1.89 -7.98
CA CYS A 249 4.60 1.66 -6.67
C CYS A 249 5.64 1.40 -5.59
N TYR A 250 6.68 0.61 -5.88
CA TYR A 250 7.78 0.42 -4.91
C TYR A 250 8.42 1.76 -4.53
N SER A 251 8.57 2.67 -5.48
CA SER A 251 9.12 4.01 -5.26
C SER A 251 8.15 4.93 -4.50
N SER A 252 6.85 4.72 -4.68
CA SER A 252 5.77 5.53 -4.08
C SER A 252 5.70 5.39 -2.55
N LEU A 253 6.13 4.24 -2.03
CA LEU A 253 6.36 4.00 -0.62
C LEU A 253 7.68 3.26 -0.44
N PHE A 254 8.77 3.92 -0.84
CA PHE A 254 10.10 3.33 -0.79
C PHE A 254 10.39 2.82 0.62
N PRO A 255 10.74 1.53 0.81
CA PRO A 255 10.83 0.93 2.13
C PRO A 255 11.71 1.73 3.10
N PHE A 256 11.05 2.33 4.09
CA PHE A 256 11.69 3.08 5.16
C PHE A 256 11.00 2.83 6.49
N LEU A 257 11.78 2.83 7.57
CA LEU A 257 11.25 2.56 8.91
C LEU A 257 10.75 3.86 9.54
N TYR A 258 9.45 4.10 9.44
CA TYR A 258 8.75 5.17 10.18
C TYR A 258 7.71 4.59 11.14
N THR A 259 7.25 5.44 12.05
CA THR A 259 6.21 5.14 13.04
C THR A 259 5.06 6.13 12.87
N GLY A 260 3.82 5.67 13.01
CA GLY A 260 2.61 6.50 12.85
C GLY A 260 1.86 6.21 11.55
N GLY A 261 0.81 7.00 11.30
CA GLY A 261 0.05 6.96 10.04
C GLY A 261 0.77 7.67 8.90
N VAL A 262 0.32 7.44 7.67
CA VAL A 262 0.87 8.08 6.46
C VAL A 262 0.41 9.55 6.37
N GLY A 263 -0.87 9.80 6.48
CA GLY A 263 -1.42 11.15 6.40
C GLY A 263 -2.93 11.15 6.44
N LEU A 264 -3.51 12.31 6.19
CA LEU A 264 -4.94 12.56 6.38
C LEU A 264 -5.79 11.78 5.37
N SER A 265 -5.32 11.60 4.12
CA SER A 265 -6.06 10.81 3.12
C SER A 265 -6.19 9.36 3.58
N HIS A 266 -5.09 8.74 4.04
CA HIS A 266 -5.14 7.39 4.63
C HIS A 266 -5.97 7.32 5.90
N SER A 267 -5.96 8.35 6.76
CA SER A 267 -6.82 8.39 7.95
C SER A 267 -8.32 8.41 7.60
N ILE A 268 -8.72 9.22 6.60
CA ILE A 268 -10.09 9.20 6.05
C ILE A 268 -10.41 7.80 5.49
N GLY A 269 -9.50 7.26 4.68
CA GLY A 269 -9.68 5.96 4.05
C GLY A 269 -9.82 4.82 5.04
N HIS A 270 -9.06 4.83 6.15
CA HIS A 270 -9.22 3.88 7.24
C HIS A 270 -10.56 4.01 7.95
N ALA A 271 -11.02 5.25 8.19
CA ALA A 271 -12.31 5.48 8.81
C ALA A 271 -13.44 4.90 7.96
N ILE A 272 -13.52 5.26 6.67
CA ILE A 272 -14.64 4.82 5.81
C ILE A 272 -14.50 3.37 5.32
N GLY A 273 -13.28 2.89 5.07
CA GLY A 273 -13.03 1.60 4.45
C GLY A 273 -13.47 0.42 5.33
N ALA A 274 -13.07 0.43 6.60
CA ALA A 274 -13.41 -0.66 7.52
C ALA A 274 -14.90 -0.67 7.90
N THR A 275 -15.50 0.51 8.08
CA THR A 275 -16.89 0.65 8.54
C THR A 275 -17.91 0.32 7.45
N TYR A 276 -17.66 0.75 6.21
CA TYR A 276 -18.63 0.60 5.10
C TYR A 276 -18.16 -0.37 4.02
N ASN A 277 -17.11 -1.15 4.30
CA ASN A 277 -16.58 -2.15 3.36
C ASN A 277 -16.17 -1.56 2.01
N ILE A 278 -15.61 -0.35 2.02
CA ILE A 278 -15.09 0.32 0.82
C ILE A 278 -13.64 -0.15 0.59
N PRO A 279 -13.29 -0.66 -0.60
CA PRO A 279 -11.92 -1.09 -0.89
C PRO A 279 -10.93 0.07 -0.73
N HIS A 280 -9.78 -0.18 -0.10
CA HIS A 280 -8.78 0.87 0.21
C HIS A 280 -8.30 1.64 -1.05
N GLY A 281 -8.20 0.98 -2.21
CA GLY A 281 -7.89 1.69 -3.47
C GLY A 281 -8.93 2.76 -3.81
N ILE A 282 -10.21 2.46 -3.59
CA ILE A 282 -11.31 3.39 -3.82
C ILE A 282 -11.34 4.49 -2.77
N THR A 283 -11.02 4.19 -1.51
CA THR A 283 -10.97 5.25 -0.50
C THR A 283 -9.94 6.31 -0.86
N SER A 284 -8.77 5.93 -1.39
CA SER A 284 -7.79 6.89 -1.93
C SER A 284 -8.31 7.67 -3.15
N CYS A 285 -9.13 7.04 -4.00
CA CYS A 285 -9.79 7.73 -5.12
C CYS A 285 -10.77 8.82 -4.63
N LEU A 286 -11.42 8.60 -3.48
CA LEU A 286 -12.31 9.57 -2.84
C LEU A 286 -11.52 10.68 -2.12
N SER A 287 -10.55 10.33 -1.29
CA SER A 287 -10.00 11.24 -0.28
C SER A 287 -8.78 12.04 -0.71
N LEU A 288 -7.99 11.56 -1.68
CA LEU A 288 -6.68 12.16 -1.95
C LEU A 288 -6.78 13.60 -2.47
N ALA A 289 -7.52 13.85 -3.55
CA ALA A 289 -7.63 15.19 -4.11
C ALA A 289 -8.24 16.21 -3.13
N PRO A 290 -9.37 15.93 -2.44
CA PRO A 290 -9.89 16.82 -1.40
C PRO A 290 -8.89 17.08 -0.26
N THR A 291 -8.12 16.06 0.14
CA THR A 291 -7.07 16.22 1.15
C THR A 291 -5.97 17.17 0.66
N VAL A 292 -5.53 17.05 -0.60
CA VAL A 292 -4.50 17.95 -1.17
C VAL A 292 -5.02 19.40 -1.25
N HIS A 293 -6.29 19.62 -1.63
CA HIS A 293 -6.88 20.97 -1.56
C HIS A 293 -6.85 21.53 -0.14
N PHE A 294 -7.19 20.72 0.87
CA PHE A 294 -7.14 21.16 2.26
C PHE A 294 -5.70 21.51 2.69
N LYS A 295 -4.73 20.65 2.35
CA LYS A 295 -3.31 20.80 2.68
C LYS A 295 -2.65 22.01 2.02
N ALA A 296 -3.18 22.49 0.88
CA ALA A 296 -2.72 23.71 0.22
C ALA A 296 -2.83 24.97 1.11
N SER A 297 -3.73 24.97 2.10
CA SER A 297 -3.90 26.10 3.03
C SER A 297 -2.73 26.27 4.02
N ASN A 298 -1.87 25.26 4.17
CA ASN A 298 -0.68 25.35 5.02
C ASN A 298 0.55 25.64 4.16
N LEU A 299 1.26 26.74 4.44
CA LEU A 299 2.40 27.19 3.63
C LEU A 299 3.50 26.14 3.46
N GLU A 300 3.85 25.39 4.51
CA GLU A 300 4.92 24.39 4.44
C GLU A 300 4.48 23.13 3.67
N GLU A 301 3.24 22.70 3.87
CA GLU A 301 2.67 21.56 3.15
C GLU A 301 2.50 21.91 1.65
N ALA A 302 1.97 23.11 1.35
CA ALA A 302 1.79 23.63 0.01
C ALA A 302 3.11 23.72 -0.76
N LYS A 303 4.17 24.25 -0.12
CA LYS A 303 5.51 24.30 -0.71
C LYS A 303 6.01 22.91 -1.13
N GLN A 304 5.75 21.87 -0.33
CA GLN A 304 6.16 20.52 -0.69
C GLN A 304 5.29 19.91 -1.81
N ILE A 305 3.97 20.16 -1.78
CA ILE A 305 3.04 19.69 -2.81
C ILE A 305 3.32 20.35 -4.16
N ALA A 306 3.61 21.66 -4.19
CA ALA A 306 3.90 22.42 -5.41
C ALA A 306 5.09 21.85 -6.21
N ARG A 307 6.04 21.18 -5.54
CA ARG A 307 7.17 20.47 -6.19
C ARG A 307 6.72 19.40 -7.19
N ILE A 308 5.48 18.93 -7.11
CA ILE A 308 4.89 17.89 -7.96
C ILE A 308 4.60 18.41 -9.37
N ILE A 309 4.29 19.70 -9.54
CA ILE A 309 3.89 20.33 -10.82
C ILE A 309 4.72 19.87 -12.04
N PRO A 310 6.07 19.94 -12.02
CA PRO A 310 6.88 19.52 -13.17
C PRO A 310 6.81 18.01 -13.46
N TYR A 311 6.54 17.18 -12.45
CA TYR A 311 6.45 15.72 -12.58
C TYR A 311 5.14 15.26 -13.20
N ILE A 312 4.11 16.11 -13.18
CA ILE A 312 2.80 15.83 -13.77
C ILE A 312 2.53 16.64 -15.05
N GLY A 313 3.57 17.26 -15.62
CA GLY A 313 3.50 18.02 -16.87
C GLY A 313 2.61 19.28 -16.80
N LYS A 314 2.41 19.85 -15.60
CA LYS A 314 1.67 21.09 -15.40
C LYS A 314 2.62 22.29 -15.34
N GLN A 315 2.07 23.49 -15.50
CA GLN A 315 2.79 24.74 -15.30
C GLN A 315 2.39 25.36 -13.96
N SER A 316 3.31 26.11 -13.35
CA SER A 316 3.03 26.85 -12.12
C SER A 316 1.97 27.93 -12.37
N ALA A 317 1.02 28.02 -11.47
CA ALA A 317 -0.02 29.05 -11.33
C ALA A 317 0.45 30.27 -10.51
N GLY A 318 1.75 30.33 -10.17
CA GLY A 318 2.40 31.52 -9.61
C GLY A 318 2.45 31.60 -8.08
N SER A 319 1.98 30.58 -7.36
CA SER A 319 2.23 30.42 -5.92
C SER A 319 2.09 28.96 -5.50
N ASP A 320 2.78 28.56 -4.42
CA ASP A 320 2.77 27.18 -3.90
C ASP A 320 1.35 26.68 -3.56
N GLU A 321 0.50 27.55 -3.00
CA GLU A 321 -0.91 27.25 -2.69
C GLU A 321 -1.72 26.96 -3.97
N LYS A 322 -1.61 27.83 -4.99
CA LYS A 322 -2.32 27.64 -6.26
C LYS A 322 -1.81 26.41 -7.00
N ASP A 323 -0.51 26.18 -6.97
CA ASP A 323 0.13 24.99 -7.55
C ASP A 323 -0.37 23.71 -6.86
N SER A 324 -0.55 23.75 -5.54
CA SER A 324 -1.10 22.62 -4.79
C SER A 324 -2.54 22.31 -5.20
N HIS A 325 -3.36 23.32 -5.47
CA HIS A 325 -4.69 23.11 -6.03
C HIS A 325 -4.66 22.53 -7.45
N VAL A 326 -3.74 22.98 -8.31
CA VAL A 326 -3.54 22.38 -9.64
C VAL A 326 -3.14 20.90 -9.55
N VAL A 327 -2.31 20.53 -8.58
CA VAL A 327 -1.96 19.14 -8.29
C VAL A 327 -3.20 18.35 -7.86
N ALA A 328 -4.01 18.89 -6.96
CA ALA A 328 -5.25 18.24 -6.51
C ALA A 328 -6.23 18.01 -7.67
N ASP A 329 -6.45 19.01 -8.53
CA ASP A 329 -7.30 18.91 -9.71
C ASP A 329 -6.76 17.88 -10.71
N ALA A 330 -5.44 17.79 -10.89
CA ALA A 330 -4.83 16.78 -11.75
C ALA A 330 -5.04 15.35 -11.21
N ILE A 331 -4.96 15.16 -9.89
CA ILE A 331 -5.27 13.88 -9.24
C ILE A 331 -6.75 13.52 -9.46
N ALA A 332 -7.68 14.45 -9.24
CA ALA A 332 -9.10 14.22 -9.49
C ALA A 332 -9.38 13.86 -10.96
N GLY A 333 -8.73 14.56 -11.89
CA GLY A 333 -8.79 14.27 -13.32
C GLY A 333 -8.28 12.87 -13.67
N LEU A 334 -7.17 12.43 -13.06
CA LEU A 334 -6.65 11.07 -13.24
C LEU A 334 -7.60 10.00 -12.68
N VAL A 335 -8.21 10.25 -11.51
CA VAL A 335 -9.24 9.37 -10.91
C VAL A 335 -10.43 9.20 -11.86
N GLU A 336 -10.89 10.30 -12.45
CA GLU A 336 -11.98 10.30 -13.44
C GLU A 336 -11.57 9.58 -14.74
N GLU A 337 -10.38 9.88 -15.28
CA GLU A 337 -9.83 9.22 -16.48
C GLU A 337 -9.74 7.70 -16.29
N LEU A 338 -9.35 7.23 -15.10
CA LEU A 338 -9.29 5.81 -14.79
C LEU A 338 -10.66 5.18 -14.55
N GLY A 339 -11.71 5.98 -14.37
CA GLY A 339 -13.09 5.53 -14.17
C GLY A 339 -13.42 5.18 -12.72
N HIS A 340 -12.77 5.84 -11.75
CA HIS A 340 -12.97 5.62 -10.32
C HIS A 340 -13.70 6.76 -9.61
N LYS A 341 -14.21 7.75 -10.37
CA LYS A 341 -15.05 8.81 -9.82
C LYS A 341 -16.28 8.20 -9.17
N THR A 342 -16.47 8.49 -7.89
CA THR A 342 -17.51 7.90 -7.05
C THR A 342 -17.77 8.82 -5.84
N THR A 343 -18.76 8.48 -5.02
CA THR A 343 -19.11 9.22 -3.80
C THR A 343 -19.40 8.26 -2.64
N LEU A 344 -19.47 8.78 -1.42
CA LEU A 344 -19.91 8.01 -0.25
C LEU A 344 -21.35 7.50 -0.43
N THR A 345 -22.22 8.28 -1.10
CA THR A 345 -23.58 7.86 -1.45
C THR A 345 -23.59 6.60 -2.32
N ALA A 346 -22.68 6.49 -3.29
CA ALA A 346 -22.57 5.30 -4.15
C ALA A 346 -22.18 4.02 -3.39
N TYR A 347 -21.61 4.15 -2.19
CA TYR A 347 -21.28 3.06 -1.28
C TYR A 347 -22.29 2.87 -0.14
N ASN A 348 -23.46 3.50 -0.22
CA ASN A 348 -24.53 3.45 0.79
C ASN A 348 -24.08 3.92 2.19
N VAL A 349 -23.15 4.87 2.24
CA VAL A 349 -22.78 5.53 3.50
C VAL A 349 -23.91 6.48 3.91
N PRO A 350 -24.38 6.47 5.17
CA PRO A 350 -25.45 7.36 5.61
C PRO A 350 -25.07 8.84 5.54
N THR A 351 -25.90 9.68 4.93
CA THR A 351 -25.68 11.14 4.88
C THR A 351 -26.09 11.84 6.17
N GLY A 352 -25.42 12.95 6.50
CA GLY A 352 -25.85 13.88 7.55
C GLY A 352 -24.77 14.16 8.59
N GLU A 353 -24.95 15.26 9.33
CA GLU A 353 -23.93 15.81 10.23
C GLU A 353 -23.42 14.81 11.27
N ALA A 354 -24.29 13.97 11.82
CA ALA A 354 -23.91 12.95 12.79
C ALA A 354 -22.94 11.91 12.22
N GLU A 355 -23.14 11.51 10.96
CA GLU A 355 -22.25 10.54 10.31
C GLU A 355 -20.94 11.19 9.87
N GLU A 356 -20.99 12.42 9.34
CA GLU A 356 -19.80 13.22 9.03
C GLU A 356 -18.89 13.38 10.27
N GLU A 357 -19.51 13.66 11.43
CA GLU A 357 -18.81 13.74 12.71
C GLU A 357 -18.24 12.40 13.16
N ALA A 358 -18.98 11.30 12.98
CA ALA A 358 -18.52 9.96 13.30
C ALA A 358 -17.33 9.53 12.42
N ILE A 359 -17.32 9.88 11.13
CA ILE A 359 -16.20 9.65 10.21
C ILE A 359 -14.99 10.48 10.65
N ALA A 360 -15.18 11.78 10.90
CA ALA A 360 -14.09 12.65 11.33
C ALA A 360 -13.46 12.20 12.66
N LEU A 361 -14.30 11.78 13.62
CA LEU A 361 -13.84 11.24 14.90
C LEU A 361 -13.07 9.93 14.75
N ARG A 362 -13.50 9.02 13.86
CA ARG A 362 -12.74 7.80 13.57
C ARG A 362 -11.38 8.08 12.93
N ALA A 363 -11.31 9.07 12.05
CA ALA A 363 -10.10 9.42 11.33
C ALA A 363 -9.06 10.17 12.19
N LEU A 364 -9.51 11.01 13.13
CA LEU A 364 -8.63 11.85 13.97
C LEU A 364 -8.51 11.38 15.42
N HIS A 365 -9.36 10.45 15.85
CA HIS A 365 -9.45 9.92 17.22
C HIS A 365 -9.75 10.96 18.32
N SER A 366 -10.07 12.21 17.98
CA SER A 366 -10.40 13.28 18.93
C SER A 366 -11.21 14.39 18.25
N LYS A 367 -12.21 14.94 18.95
CA LYS A 367 -12.98 16.11 18.49
C LYS A 367 -12.23 17.42 18.68
N GLU A 368 -11.27 17.43 19.59
CA GLU A 368 -10.39 18.54 19.93
C GLU A 368 -9.21 18.66 18.94
N HIS A 369 -9.09 17.70 18.00
CA HIS A 369 -8.07 17.77 16.97
C HIS A 369 -8.27 19.02 16.09
N LYS A 370 -7.21 19.79 15.86
CA LYS A 370 -7.24 21.07 15.13
C LYS A 370 -7.91 20.99 13.74
N ASP A 371 -7.80 19.84 13.09
CA ASP A 371 -8.31 19.61 11.72
C ASP A 371 -9.76 19.05 11.71
N PHE A 372 -10.41 18.87 12.88
CA PHE A 372 -11.70 18.18 12.99
C PHE A 372 -12.82 18.85 12.19
N ALA A 373 -12.99 20.16 12.32
CA ALA A 373 -14.02 20.91 11.60
C ALA A 373 -13.80 20.87 10.08
N SER A 374 -12.55 21.03 9.64
CA SER A 374 -12.17 20.92 8.23
C SER A 374 -12.41 19.52 7.69
N LEU A 375 -12.14 18.49 8.50
CA LEU A 375 -12.37 17.11 8.12
C LEU A 375 -13.85 16.79 7.97
N LYS A 376 -14.72 17.30 8.86
CA LYS A 376 -16.18 17.18 8.67
C LYS A 376 -16.60 17.75 7.31
N LYS A 377 -16.07 18.91 6.95
CA LYS A 377 -16.33 19.52 5.63
C LYS A 377 -15.83 18.66 4.47
N ILE A 378 -14.58 18.17 4.54
CA ILE A 378 -14.03 17.27 3.51
C ILE A 378 -14.94 16.05 3.34
N VAL A 379 -15.37 15.42 4.43
CA VAL A 379 -16.26 14.25 4.40
C VAL A 379 -17.63 14.60 3.79
N CYS A 380 -18.18 15.77 4.11
CA CYS A 380 -19.41 16.27 3.50
C CYS A 380 -19.27 16.39 1.97
N ASP A 381 -18.14 16.92 1.49
CA ASP A 381 -17.83 17.07 0.07
C ASP A 381 -17.59 15.73 -0.67
N LEU A 382 -17.51 14.59 0.05
CA LEU A 382 -17.40 13.25 -0.55
C LEU A 382 -18.75 12.59 -0.88
N TYR A 383 -19.89 13.16 -0.48
CA TYR A 383 -21.24 12.61 -0.78
C TYR A 383 -21.74 12.95 -2.17
#